data_AF-A0A968QGY6-F1
#
_entry.id   AF-A0A968QGY6-F1
#
_cell.length_a   1.000
_cell.length_b   1.000
_cell.length_c   1.000
_cell.angle_alpha   90.00
_cell.angle_beta   90.00
_cell.angle_gamma   90.00
#
_symmetry.space_group_name_H-M   'P 1'
#
loop_
_entity.id
_entity.type
_entity.pdbx_description
1 polymer ?
#
loop_
_entity_poly.entity_id
_entity_poly.type
_entity_poly.pdbx_seq_one_letter_code
_entity_poly.pdbx_strand_id
1 'polypeptide(L)'
;MSESLSDRYFALIDQIVELTLQGKISSVERVYGMLVEQVETGTGEILERCLSQRIDSAEAQLATKLKAARVLRALQTIEKQWLRWQEENLVAAEISETAQMIIAGDPEDYFLRTVDVLDPNQENPLSIDELNQLAENLQAAAKAQGDALLAQDWQQLATGITAGLESFTILEGDLVSWMYGSGSNFSGFGAEKPNPWRIWGQKVTSPLPKQLFQTLAQQQSAIAFARVANNLELRAWVELAILLQYLQRGLVTWYDQQPYNSKFGKELSYSTLLTFASIWCELWQVFVVSRPALADGVFSGDAANLTHLCST
;
A
#
# COMPACT_ATOMS: atom_id res chain seq x y z
N MET A 1 44.04 15.26 -7.04
CA MET A 1 43.69 14.84 -5.67
C MET A 1 42.18 14.71 -5.68
N SER A 2 41.65 13.49 -5.76
CA SER A 2 40.21 13.24 -5.68
C SER A 2 39.74 13.56 -4.26
N GLU A 3 38.80 14.51 -4.10
CA GLU A 3 38.15 14.75 -2.80
C GLU A 3 37.54 13.45 -2.29
N SER A 4 37.73 13.16 -1.01
CA SER A 4 37.12 11.98 -0.41
C SER A 4 35.61 12.20 -0.28
N LEU A 5 34.81 11.12 -0.30
CA LEU A 5 33.35 11.22 -0.08
C LEU A 5 33.00 11.90 1.24
N SER A 6 33.82 11.71 2.28
CA SER A 6 33.66 12.38 3.57
C SER A 6 33.82 13.91 3.45
N ASP A 7 34.81 14.37 2.67
CA ASP A 7 35.02 15.82 2.44
C ASP A 7 33.84 16.45 1.71
N ARG A 8 33.27 15.74 0.72
CA ARG A 8 32.06 16.15 0.00
C ARG A 8 30.86 16.29 0.95
N TYR A 9 30.66 15.33 1.85
CA TYR A 9 29.56 15.38 2.82
C TYR A 9 29.75 16.43 3.90
N PHE A 10 30.98 16.67 4.37
CA PHE A 10 31.26 17.83 5.23
C PHE A 10 30.93 19.15 4.52
N ALA A 11 31.32 19.30 3.26
CA ALA A 11 31.03 20.51 2.49
C ALA A 11 29.52 20.71 2.29
N LEU A 12 28.77 19.64 2.00
CA LEU A 12 27.30 19.68 1.89
C LEU A 12 26.65 20.12 3.21
N ILE A 13 27.02 19.50 4.33
CA ILE A 13 26.48 19.84 5.65
C ILE A 13 26.78 21.31 5.98
N ASP A 14 28.03 21.75 5.78
CA ASP A 14 28.44 23.12 6.07
C ASP A 14 27.70 24.13 5.17
N GLN A 15 27.47 23.79 3.89
CA GLN A 15 26.70 24.61 2.96
C GLN A 15 25.24 24.77 3.42
N ILE A 16 24.58 23.68 3.81
CA ILE A 16 23.19 23.73 4.30
C ILE A 16 23.11 24.57 5.58
N VAL A 17 24.05 24.37 6.52
CA VAL A 17 24.12 25.16 7.75
C VAL A 17 24.31 26.64 7.42
N GLU A 18 25.24 26.99 6.54
CA GLU A 18 25.49 28.38 6.16
C GLU A 18 24.25 29.03 5.52
N LEU A 19 23.60 28.37 4.57
CA LEU A 19 22.38 28.87 3.94
C LEU A 19 21.23 29.03 4.94
N THR A 20 21.13 28.14 5.93
CA THR A 20 20.14 28.22 7.01
C THR A 20 20.41 29.44 7.89
N LEU A 21 21.67 29.66 8.27
CA LEU A 21 22.07 30.81 9.09
C LEU A 21 21.92 32.15 8.35
N GLN A 22 22.09 32.15 7.03
CA GLN A 22 21.84 33.31 6.17
C GLN A 22 20.34 33.58 5.92
N GLY A 23 19.44 32.69 6.39
CA GLY A 23 18.00 32.79 6.13
C GLY A 23 17.62 32.55 4.67
N LYS A 24 18.51 31.93 3.87
CA LYS A 24 18.29 31.62 2.45
C LYS A 24 17.57 30.29 2.22
N ILE A 25 17.47 29.47 3.26
CA ILE A 25 16.61 28.29 3.28
C ILE A 25 15.22 28.73 3.74
N SER A 26 14.30 28.75 2.79
CA SER A 26 12.91 29.18 2.99
C SER A 26 12.04 28.13 3.68
N SER A 27 12.44 26.85 3.65
CA SER A 27 11.67 25.76 4.25
C SER A 27 12.54 24.51 4.51
N VAL A 28 12.05 23.62 5.36
CA VAL A 28 12.71 22.36 5.73
C VAL A 28 12.80 21.41 4.53
N GLU A 29 11.85 21.49 3.60
CA GLU A 29 11.79 20.71 2.36
C GLU A 29 12.95 21.03 1.42
N ARG A 30 13.48 22.27 1.46
CA ARG A 30 14.68 22.62 0.69
C ARG A 30 15.93 21.91 1.22
N VAL A 31 16.01 21.69 2.53
CA VAL A 31 17.09 20.89 3.14
C VAL A 31 17.01 19.45 2.65
N TYR A 32 15.80 18.88 2.68
CA TYR A 32 15.54 17.53 2.17
C TYR A 32 15.95 17.38 0.69
N GLY A 33 15.52 18.29 -0.20
CA GLY A 33 15.90 18.23 -1.61
C GLY A 33 17.40 18.30 -1.87
N MET A 34 18.13 19.12 -1.09
CA MET A 34 19.59 19.18 -1.18
C MET A 34 20.28 17.89 -0.74
N LEU A 35 19.71 17.17 0.25
CA LEU A 35 20.23 15.87 0.68
C LEU A 35 19.99 14.80 -0.39
N VAL A 36 18.77 14.73 -0.95
CA VAL A 36 18.42 13.76 -2.01
C VAL A 36 19.31 13.93 -3.25
N GLU A 37 19.57 15.16 -3.67
CA GLU A 37 20.32 15.44 -4.91
C GLU A 37 21.81 15.14 -4.78
N GLN A 38 22.39 15.32 -3.59
CA GLN A 38 23.85 15.32 -3.42
C GLN A 38 24.41 14.11 -2.66
N VAL A 39 23.56 13.29 -2.05
CA VAL A 39 23.98 12.09 -1.33
C VAL A 39 23.87 10.87 -2.24
N GLU A 40 24.96 10.13 -2.39
CA GLU A 40 25.02 8.94 -3.23
C GLU A 40 24.33 7.74 -2.55
N THR A 41 23.50 7.01 -3.30
CA THR A 41 22.80 5.81 -2.82
C THR A 41 23.80 4.79 -2.24
N GLY A 42 23.50 4.23 -1.06
CA GLY A 42 24.36 3.25 -0.38
C GLY A 42 25.55 3.83 0.38
N THR A 43 25.68 5.16 0.49
CA THR A 43 26.77 5.83 1.23
C THR A 43 26.30 6.60 2.47
N GLY A 44 25.06 6.35 2.91
CA GLY A 44 24.39 7.06 4.00
C GLY A 44 25.14 7.04 5.33
N GLU A 45 25.76 5.90 5.68
CA GLU A 45 26.55 5.76 6.91
C GLU A 45 27.72 6.77 6.99
N ILE A 46 28.28 7.16 5.84
CA ILE A 46 29.38 8.14 5.78
C ILE A 46 28.84 9.54 6.09
N LEU A 47 27.67 9.89 5.56
CA LEU A 47 27.00 11.15 5.85
C LEU A 47 26.60 11.25 7.32
N GLU A 48 26.03 10.19 7.90
CA GLU A 48 25.66 10.13 9.33
C GLU A 48 26.87 10.36 10.23
N ARG A 49 27.99 9.71 9.92
CA ARG A 49 29.24 9.90 10.67
C ARG A 49 29.72 11.35 10.59
N CYS A 50 29.69 11.94 9.40
CA CYS A 50 30.04 13.35 9.20
C CYS A 50 29.09 14.29 9.97
N LEU A 51 27.79 14.02 9.95
CA LEU A 51 26.77 14.83 10.61
C LEU A 51 26.87 14.75 12.14
N SER A 52 27.00 13.53 12.69
CA SER A 52 27.21 13.30 14.11
C SER A 52 28.47 14.02 14.60
N GLN A 53 29.58 13.93 13.85
CA GLN A 53 30.80 14.66 14.21
C GLN A 53 30.61 16.19 14.22
N ARG A 54 29.79 16.74 13.32
CA ARG A 54 29.46 18.18 13.30
C ARG A 54 28.54 18.57 14.45
N ILE A 55 27.58 17.72 14.81
CA ILE A 55 26.68 17.91 15.96
C ILE A 55 27.50 17.93 17.25
N ASP A 56 28.33 16.91 17.49
CA ASP A 56 29.20 16.82 18.68
C ASP A 56 30.10 18.05 18.81
N SER A 57 30.69 18.48 17.69
CA SER A 57 31.52 19.69 17.67
C SER A 57 30.73 20.97 17.95
N ALA A 58 29.47 21.05 17.53
CA ALA A 58 28.60 22.20 17.79
C ALA A 58 28.12 22.23 19.24
N GLU A 59 27.80 21.06 19.81
CA GLU A 59 27.41 20.89 21.21
C GLU A 59 28.55 21.28 22.16
N ALA A 60 29.78 20.85 21.89
CA ALA A 60 30.95 21.24 22.66
C ALA A 60 31.20 22.77 22.66
N GLN A 61 30.70 23.49 21.65
CA GLN A 61 30.85 24.94 21.50
C GLN A 61 29.67 25.74 22.06
N LEU A 62 28.61 25.10 22.55
CA LEU A 62 27.43 25.76 23.12
C LEU A 62 27.78 26.68 24.30
N ALA A 63 28.72 26.27 25.15
CA ALA A 63 29.14 27.04 26.32
C ALA A 63 30.01 28.27 25.97
N THR A 64 30.64 28.30 24.79
CA THR A 64 31.67 29.28 24.44
C THR A 64 31.30 30.20 23.28
N LYS A 65 30.33 29.83 22.44
CA LYS A 65 29.95 30.61 21.24
C LYS A 65 28.44 30.87 21.15
N LEU A 66 28.07 32.14 21.10
CA LEU A 66 26.69 32.61 20.90
C LEU A 66 26.02 32.09 19.62
N LYS A 67 26.78 31.76 18.57
CA LYS A 67 26.26 31.21 17.30
C LYS A 67 26.08 29.69 17.32
N ALA A 68 26.68 28.97 18.27
CA ALA A 68 26.65 27.50 18.32
C ALA A 68 25.23 26.95 18.44
N ALA A 69 24.35 27.62 19.20
CA ALA A 69 22.96 27.20 19.33
C ALA A 69 22.16 27.26 18.01
N ARG A 70 22.45 28.21 17.11
CA ARG A 70 21.79 28.27 15.80
C ARG A 70 22.35 27.25 14.82
N VAL A 71 23.67 27.01 14.87
CA VAL A 71 24.34 25.96 14.10
C VAL A 71 23.78 24.60 14.49
N LEU A 72 23.66 24.31 15.78
CA LEU A 72 23.12 23.05 16.29
C LEU A 72 21.69 22.80 15.80
N ARG A 73 20.81 23.81 15.85
CA ARG A 73 19.44 23.68 15.31
C ARG A 73 19.41 23.39 13.81
N ALA A 74 20.30 23.99 13.04
CA ALA A 74 20.42 23.71 11.61
C ALA A 74 20.88 22.26 11.38
N LEU A 75 21.88 21.80 12.12
CA LEU A 75 22.37 20.41 12.06
C LEU A 75 21.30 19.39 12.47
N GLN A 76 20.55 19.65 13.54
CA GLN A 76 19.42 18.81 13.97
C GLN A 76 18.28 18.79 12.93
N THR A 77 18.10 19.87 12.17
CA THR A 77 17.13 19.90 11.06
C THR A 77 17.60 19.01 9.93
N ILE A 78 18.90 19.04 9.60
CA ILE A 78 19.52 18.13 8.61
C ILE A 78 19.35 16.68 9.06
N GLU A 79 19.66 16.37 10.32
CA GLU A 79 19.51 15.03 10.91
C GLU A 79 18.08 14.51 10.80
N LYS A 80 17.08 15.33 11.17
CA LYS A 80 15.67 14.96 11.06
C LYS A 80 15.25 14.71 9.60
N GLN A 81 15.72 15.52 8.65
CA GLN A 81 15.40 15.31 7.23
C GLN A 81 16.12 14.10 6.65
N TRP A 82 17.32 13.82 7.13
CA TRP A 82 18.07 12.62 6.75
C TRP A 82 17.39 11.35 7.25
N LEU A 83 16.98 11.30 8.53
CA LEU A 83 16.23 10.17 9.09
C LEU A 83 14.93 9.91 8.32
N ARG A 84 14.17 10.98 8.02
CA ARG A 84 12.98 10.88 7.18
C ARG A 84 13.30 10.30 5.81
N TRP A 85 14.37 10.76 5.16
CA TRP A 85 14.80 10.23 3.87
C TRP A 85 15.17 8.75 3.97
N GLN A 86 15.82 8.33 5.06
CA GLN A 86 16.15 6.91 5.26
C GLN A 86 14.91 6.05 5.44
N GLU A 87 13.94 6.49 6.24
CA GLU A 87 12.65 5.79 6.37
C GLU A 87 11.99 5.67 4.99
N GLU A 88 11.92 6.76 4.22
CA GLU A 88 11.32 6.75 2.87
C GLU A 88 12.11 5.88 1.87
N ASN A 89 13.44 5.81 1.94
CA ASN A 89 14.27 5.00 1.03
C ASN A 89 14.31 3.52 1.42
N LEU A 90 14.22 3.20 2.71
CA LEU A 90 14.06 1.81 3.16
C LEU A 90 12.73 1.25 2.67
N VAL A 91 11.65 2.02 2.81
CA VAL A 91 10.34 1.67 2.24
C VAL A 91 10.45 1.52 0.73
N ALA A 92 11.03 2.48 0.01
CA ALA A 92 11.18 2.38 -1.44
C ALA A 92 12.02 1.16 -1.89
N ALA A 93 13.05 0.80 -1.14
CA ALA A 93 13.87 -0.38 -1.41
C ALA A 93 13.09 -1.67 -1.16
N GLU A 94 12.33 -1.76 -0.07
CA GLU A 94 11.45 -2.88 0.24
C GLU A 94 10.38 -3.07 -0.83
N ILE A 95 9.71 -1.99 -1.26
CA ILE A 95 8.71 -2.04 -2.35
C ILE A 95 9.33 -2.46 -3.68
N SER A 96 10.57 -2.03 -3.96
CA SER A 96 11.31 -2.48 -5.15
C SER A 96 11.62 -3.98 -5.09
N GLU A 97 12.02 -4.48 -3.91
CA GLU A 97 12.25 -5.91 -3.68
C GLU A 97 10.95 -6.71 -3.83
N THR A 98 9.84 -6.23 -3.26
CA THR A 98 8.51 -6.83 -3.44
C THR A 98 8.13 -6.92 -4.91
N ALA A 99 8.35 -5.86 -5.70
CA ALA A 99 8.10 -5.88 -7.13
C ALA A 99 8.92 -6.97 -7.84
N GLN A 100 10.19 -7.12 -7.46
CA GLN A 100 11.08 -8.18 -7.98
C GLN A 100 10.60 -9.58 -7.58
N MET A 101 10.18 -9.78 -6.33
CA MET A 101 9.66 -11.07 -5.86
C MET A 101 8.41 -11.53 -6.63
N ILE A 102 7.55 -10.59 -7.03
CA ILE A 102 6.36 -10.88 -7.84
C ILE A 102 6.79 -11.32 -9.25
N ILE A 103 7.63 -10.53 -9.93
CA ILE A 103 7.96 -10.74 -11.35
C ILE A 103 9.01 -11.83 -11.60
N ALA A 104 9.81 -12.19 -10.59
CA ALA A 104 10.78 -13.28 -10.66
C ALA A 104 10.12 -14.68 -10.62
N GLY A 105 8.84 -14.75 -10.26
CA GLY A 105 8.06 -15.99 -10.28
C GLY A 105 7.63 -16.43 -11.69
N ASP A 106 7.01 -17.60 -11.75
CA ASP A 106 6.40 -18.08 -12.99
C ASP A 106 5.16 -17.24 -13.34
N PRO A 107 4.88 -16.97 -14.63
CA PRO A 107 3.75 -16.13 -15.04
C PRO A 107 2.39 -16.62 -14.55
N GLU A 108 2.25 -17.92 -14.35
CA GLU A 108 1.03 -18.55 -13.82
C GLU A 108 0.76 -18.15 -12.36
N ASP A 109 1.81 -17.81 -11.60
CA ASP A 109 1.74 -17.45 -10.17
C ASP A 109 1.56 -15.94 -9.93
N TYR A 110 1.66 -15.10 -10.96
CA TYR A 110 1.72 -13.65 -10.77
C TYR A 110 0.55 -13.08 -9.99
N PHE A 111 -0.67 -13.58 -10.22
CA PHE A 111 -1.83 -13.18 -9.44
C PHE A 111 -1.68 -13.58 -7.97
N LEU A 112 -1.29 -14.82 -7.70
CA LEU A 112 -1.15 -15.36 -6.35
C LEU A 112 -0.09 -14.61 -5.56
N ARG A 113 1.08 -14.40 -6.16
CA ARG A 113 2.16 -13.60 -5.57
C ARG A 113 1.74 -12.17 -5.28
N THR A 114 0.90 -11.59 -6.14
CA THR A 114 0.33 -10.26 -5.91
C THR A 114 -0.64 -10.27 -4.73
N VAL A 115 -1.52 -11.28 -4.62
CA VAL A 115 -2.47 -11.43 -3.51
C VAL A 115 -1.75 -11.68 -2.19
N ASP A 116 -0.69 -12.49 -2.18
CA ASP A 116 0.13 -12.76 -0.99
C ASP A 116 0.71 -11.48 -0.40
N VAL A 117 1.21 -10.58 -1.26
CA VAL A 117 1.72 -9.25 -0.86
C VAL A 117 0.63 -8.34 -0.27
N LEU A 118 -0.63 -8.58 -0.62
CA LEU A 118 -1.78 -7.79 -0.15
C LEU A 118 -2.42 -8.33 1.13
N ASP A 119 -1.95 -9.47 1.64
CA ASP A 119 -2.44 -10.14 2.84
C ASP A 119 -2.50 -9.16 4.04
N PRO A 120 -3.67 -8.99 4.70
CA PRO A 120 -3.77 -8.04 5.79
C PRO A 120 -3.10 -8.54 7.07
N ASN A 121 -2.74 -9.83 7.13
CA ASN A 121 -2.09 -10.50 8.25
C ASN A 121 -0.56 -10.43 8.20
N GLN A 122 0.03 -9.79 7.18
CA GLN A 122 1.47 -9.51 7.17
C GLN A 122 1.87 -8.61 8.34
N GLU A 123 3.13 -8.71 8.79
CA GLU A 123 3.65 -7.87 9.88
C GLU A 123 3.53 -6.37 9.55
N ASN A 124 3.77 -5.99 8.29
CA ASN A 124 3.67 -4.63 7.78
C ASN A 124 2.80 -4.60 6.50
N PRO A 125 1.47 -4.52 6.60
CA PRO A 125 0.60 -4.53 5.43
C PRO A 125 0.71 -3.22 4.66
N LEU A 126 0.94 -3.32 3.35
CA LEU A 126 1.18 -2.18 2.46
C LEU A 126 0.09 -1.11 2.56
N SER A 127 0.51 0.15 2.60
CA SER A 127 -0.33 1.34 2.51
C SER A 127 -0.74 1.64 1.07
N ILE A 128 -1.66 2.59 0.88
CA ILE A 128 -2.08 3.04 -0.46
C ILE A 128 -0.88 3.64 -1.21
N ASP A 129 -0.05 4.44 -0.53
CA ASP A 129 1.13 5.07 -1.14
C ASP A 129 2.18 4.03 -1.56
N GLU A 130 2.42 3.02 -0.71
CA GLU A 130 3.31 1.90 -1.02
C GLU A 130 2.79 1.04 -2.18
N LEU A 131 1.48 0.81 -2.29
CA LEU A 131 0.91 0.12 -3.45
C LEU A 131 0.98 0.94 -4.75
N ASN A 132 0.85 2.27 -4.67
CA ASN A 132 1.09 3.14 -5.82
C ASN A 132 2.55 3.02 -6.28
N GLN A 133 3.50 3.04 -5.35
CA GLN A 133 4.92 2.82 -5.66
C GLN A 133 5.18 1.42 -6.25
N LEU A 134 4.52 0.38 -5.73
CA LEU A 134 4.60 -0.97 -6.28
C LEU A 134 4.11 -1.02 -7.74
N ALA A 135 2.97 -0.39 -8.03
CA ALA A 135 2.44 -0.29 -9.39
C ALA A 135 3.39 0.46 -10.34
N GLU A 136 4.01 1.54 -9.88
CA GLU A 136 5.01 2.29 -10.63
C GLU A 136 6.26 1.45 -10.93
N ASN A 137 6.77 0.72 -9.93
CA ASN A 137 7.92 -0.19 -10.08
C ASN A 137 7.64 -1.30 -11.09
N LEU A 138 6.45 -1.94 -11.01
CA LEU A 138 6.02 -2.96 -11.96
C LEU A 138 5.86 -2.39 -13.38
N GLN A 139 5.35 -1.17 -13.51
CA GLN A 139 5.22 -0.50 -14.80
C GLN A 139 6.59 -0.15 -15.40
N ALA A 140 7.55 0.27 -14.58
CA ALA A 140 8.93 0.52 -15.01
C ALA A 140 9.61 -0.77 -15.46
N ALA A 141 9.45 -1.86 -14.70
CA ALA A 141 9.95 -3.19 -15.05
C ALA A 141 9.37 -3.68 -16.38
N ALA A 142 8.06 -3.50 -16.60
CA ALA A 142 7.39 -3.88 -17.85
C ALA A 142 7.97 -3.14 -19.06
N LYS A 143 8.28 -1.84 -18.94
CA LYS A 143 8.89 -1.03 -20.01
C LYS A 143 10.34 -1.46 -20.33
N ALA A 144 11.07 -1.96 -19.34
CA ALA A 144 12.44 -2.41 -19.49
C ALA A 144 12.57 -3.87 -19.97
N GLN A 145 11.46 -4.61 -19.98
CA GLN A 145 11.44 -6.03 -20.32
C GLN A 145 11.54 -6.25 -21.84
N GLY A 146 12.40 -7.19 -22.24
CA GLY A 146 12.63 -7.56 -23.64
C GLY A 146 11.62 -8.56 -24.19
N ASP A 147 11.02 -9.39 -23.33
CA ASP A 147 9.96 -10.33 -23.71
C ASP A 147 8.59 -9.63 -23.72
N ALA A 148 7.94 -9.59 -24.88
CA ALA A 148 6.65 -8.92 -25.08
C ALA A 148 5.51 -9.55 -24.25
N LEU A 149 5.53 -10.87 -24.02
CA LEU A 149 4.49 -11.54 -23.24
C LEU A 149 4.64 -11.20 -21.75
N LEU A 150 5.86 -11.32 -21.22
CA LEU A 150 6.13 -10.96 -19.82
C LEU A 150 5.90 -9.46 -19.57
N ALA A 151 6.31 -8.60 -20.50
CA ALA A 151 6.05 -7.16 -20.41
C ALA A 151 4.54 -6.87 -20.34
N GLN A 152 3.73 -7.58 -21.12
CA GLN A 152 2.28 -7.44 -21.10
C GLN A 152 1.67 -7.90 -19.77
N ASP A 153 2.14 -9.01 -19.20
CA ASP A 153 1.64 -9.51 -17.91
C ASP A 153 2.02 -8.56 -16.76
N TRP A 154 3.25 -8.07 -16.73
CA TRP A 154 3.69 -7.09 -15.72
C TRP A 154 2.94 -5.76 -15.84
N GLN A 155 2.65 -5.33 -17.07
CA GLN A 155 1.79 -4.17 -17.31
C GLN A 155 0.35 -4.41 -16.82
N GLN A 156 -0.19 -5.62 -16.99
CA GLN A 156 -1.51 -5.97 -16.47
C GLN A 156 -1.55 -5.95 -14.93
N LEU A 157 -0.50 -6.41 -14.26
CA LEU A 157 -0.36 -6.30 -12.80
C LEU A 157 -0.40 -4.84 -12.36
N ALA A 158 0.48 -4.00 -12.90
CA ALA A 158 0.55 -2.58 -12.56
C ALA A 158 -0.80 -1.88 -12.79
N THR A 159 -1.42 -2.13 -13.95
CA THR A 159 -2.72 -1.53 -14.31
C THR A 159 -3.83 -1.99 -13.38
N GLY A 160 -3.84 -3.27 -13.00
CA GLY A 160 -4.81 -3.81 -12.05
C GLY A 160 -4.66 -3.19 -10.66
N ILE A 161 -3.41 -2.99 -10.20
CA ILE A 161 -3.14 -2.34 -8.91
C ILE A 161 -3.69 -0.93 -8.88
N THR A 162 -3.32 -0.11 -9.88
CA THR A 162 -3.80 1.27 -9.98
C THR A 162 -5.33 1.33 -10.07
N ALA A 163 -5.96 0.50 -10.90
CA ALA A 163 -7.41 0.49 -11.05
C ALA A 163 -8.16 0.05 -9.77
N GLY A 164 -7.59 -0.90 -9.01
CA GLY A 164 -8.12 -1.34 -7.72
C GLY A 164 -8.11 -0.21 -6.68
N LEU A 165 -6.99 0.51 -6.59
CA LEU A 165 -6.83 1.66 -5.71
C LEU A 165 -7.78 2.80 -6.09
N GLU A 166 -7.85 3.16 -7.38
CA GLU A 166 -8.79 4.17 -7.88
C GLU A 166 -10.25 3.83 -7.54
N SER A 167 -10.63 2.56 -7.78
CA SER A 167 -11.96 2.06 -7.41
C SER A 167 -12.22 2.17 -5.90
N PHE A 168 -11.24 1.88 -5.06
CA PHE A 168 -11.38 2.01 -3.61
C PHE A 168 -11.51 3.49 -3.18
N THR A 169 -10.67 4.39 -3.71
CA THR A 169 -10.74 5.83 -3.41
C THR A 169 -12.11 6.43 -3.75
N ILE A 170 -12.75 5.97 -4.84
CA ILE A 170 -14.13 6.37 -5.18
C ILE A 170 -15.14 5.93 -4.10
N LEU A 171 -14.91 4.77 -3.48
CA LEU A 171 -15.81 4.19 -2.48
C LEU A 171 -15.53 4.67 -1.06
N GLU A 172 -14.30 5.09 -0.75
CA GLU A 172 -13.84 5.42 0.60
C GLU A 172 -14.75 6.44 1.29
N GLY A 173 -15.12 7.52 0.60
CA GLY A 173 -16.01 8.56 1.14
C GLY A 173 -17.42 8.07 1.50
N ASP A 174 -17.83 6.92 0.99
CA ASP A 174 -19.13 6.30 1.20
C ASP A 174 -19.04 4.86 1.71
N LEU A 175 -17.89 4.52 2.28
CA LEU A 175 -17.61 3.19 2.82
C LEU A 175 -18.63 2.80 3.89
N VAL A 176 -19.06 3.79 4.67
CA VAL A 176 -19.93 3.60 5.85
C VAL A 176 -21.26 4.33 5.73
N SER A 177 -21.52 5.04 4.62
CA SER A 177 -22.72 5.87 4.46
C SER A 177 -24.02 5.07 4.53
N TRP A 178 -23.96 3.79 4.15
CA TRP A 178 -25.06 2.84 4.26
C TRP A 178 -25.49 2.56 5.71
N MET A 179 -24.58 2.65 6.68
CA MET A 179 -24.89 2.37 8.10
C MET A 179 -25.72 3.48 8.77
N TYR A 180 -25.67 4.69 8.22
CA TYR A 180 -26.40 5.85 8.75
C TYR A 180 -27.76 6.07 8.09
N GLY A 181 -28.02 5.41 6.96
CA GLY A 181 -29.23 5.58 6.17
C GLY A 181 -30.46 4.86 6.75
N SER A 182 -30.37 4.20 7.90
CA SER A 182 -31.45 3.37 8.45
C SER A 182 -31.57 3.56 9.96
N GLY A 183 -32.80 3.69 10.42
CA GLY A 183 -33.12 3.62 11.85
C GLY A 183 -32.81 2.24 12.44
N SER A 184 -33.48 1.88 13.53
CA SER A 184 -33.23 0.70 14.40
C SER A 184 -33.14 -0.70 13.75
N ASN A 185 -33.24 -0.84 12.42
CA ASN A 185 -33.24 -2.11 11.69
C ASN A 185 -31.98 -2.22 10.80
N PHE A 186 -30.80 -2.18 11.42
CA PHE A 186 -29.54 -2.41 10.72
C PHE A 186 -29.29 -3.92 10.58
N SER A 187 -29.15 -4.43 9.35
CA SER A 187 -28.98 -5.87 9.04
C SER A 187 -27.63 -6.23 8.40
N GLY A 188 -26.67 -5.31 8.36
CA GLY A 188 -25.34 -5.57 7.81
C GLY A 188 -25.35 -5.82 6.30
N PHE A 189 -24.69 -6.89 5.85
CA PHE A 189 -24.50 -7.24 4.44
C PHE A 189 -25.68 -8.00 3.79
N GLY A 190 -26.84 -8.06 4.44
CA GLY A 190 -28.02 -8.78 3.95
C GLY A 190 -28.71 -8.14 2.73
N ALA A 191 -29.73 -8.81 2.17
CA ALA A 191 -30.52 -8.31 1.03
C ALA A 191 -31.39 -7.09 1.38
N GLU A 192 -31.66 -6.87 2.67
CA GLU A 192 -32.51 -5.78 3.13
C GLU A 192 -31.80 -4.43 3.03
N LYS A 193 -32.58 -3.35 2.89
CA LYS A 193 -32.01 -1.99 2.86
C LYS A 193 -31.69 -1.55 4.30
N PRO A 194 -30.51 -0.97 4.54
CA PRO A 194 -29.53 -0.48 3.57
C PRO A 194 -28.51 -1.56 3.19
N ASN A 195 -28.28 -1.76 1.88
CA ASN A 195 -27.36 -2.78 1.37
C ASN A 195 -26.11 -2.09 0.77
N PRO A 196 -24.90 -2.35 1.31
CA PRO A 196 -23.67 -1.70 0.86
C PRO A 196 -23.29 -2.07 -0.58
N TRP A 197 -23.47 -3.33 -0.99
CA TRP A 197 -23.15 -3.81 -2.34
C TRP A 197 -23.88 -3.01 -3.41
N ARG A 198 -25.14 -2.64 -3.17
CA ARG A 198 -25.92 -1.84 -4.10
C ARG A 198 -25.41 -0.39 -4.21
N ILE A 199 -24.93 0.18 -3.10
CA ILE A 199 -24.39 1.55 -3.08
C ILE A 199 -23.04 1.58 -3.78
N TRP A 200 -22.14 0.65 -3.46
CA TRP A 200 -20.82 0.57 -4.06
C TRP A 200 -20.90 0.20 -5.56
N GLY A 201 -21.78 -0.73 -5.94
CA GLY A 201 -21.99 -1.13 -7.33
C GLY A 201 -22.56 -0.04 -8.25
N GLN A 202 -23.12 1.04 -7.69
CA GLN A 202 -23.52 2.22 -8.46
C GLN A 202 -22.35 3.16 -8.77
N LYS A 203 -21.29 3.11 -7.98
CA LYS A 203 -20.15 4.04 -8.06
C LYS A 203 -18.97 3.47 -8.82
N VAL A 204 -18.73 2.17 -8.70
CA VAL A 204 -17.65 1.53 -9.45
C VAL A 204 -18.01 1.46 -10.94
N THR A 205 -17.08 1.90 -11.76
CA THR A 205 -17.19 1.90 -13.23
C THR A 205 -16.71 0.58 -13.83
N SER A 206 -15.75 -0.07 -13.17
CA SER A 206 -15.11 -1.28 -13.65
C SER A 206 -16.05 -2.48 -13.74
N PRO A 207 -16.03 -3.24 -14.86
CA PRO A 207 -17.01 -4.28 -15.13
C PRO A 207 -17.05 -5.39 -14.07
N LEU A 208 -15.88 -5.90 -13.65
CA LEU A 208 -15.81 -7.07 -12.77
C LEU A 208 -16.27 -6.76 -11.34
N PRO A 209 -15.74 -5.73 -10.65
CA PRO A 209 -16.29 -5.31 -9.36
C PRO A 209 -17.78 -5.00 -9.38
N LYS A 210 -18.24 -4.29 -10.43
CA LYS A 210 -19.65 -3.93 -10.58
C LYS A 210 -20.54 -5.16 -10.68
N GLN A 211 -20.12 -6.16 -11.45
CA GLN A 211 -20.85 -7.42 -11.58
C GLN A 211 -20.87 -8.19 -10.26
N LEU A 212 -19.75 -8.24 -9.53
CA LEU A 212 -19.70 -8.90 -8.22
C LEU A 212 -20.70 -8.24 -7.26
N PHE A 213 -20.63 -6.92 -7.11
CA PHE A 213 -21.52 -6.19 -6.21
C PHE A 213 -23.00 -6.32 -6.58
N GLN A 214 -23.33 -6.38 -7.87
CA GLN A 214 -24.70 -6.66 -8.30
C GLN A 214 -25.16 -8.08 -7.94
N THR A 215 -24.27 -9.07 -8.08
CA THR A 215 -24.53 -10.47 -7.72
C THR A 215 -24.76 -10.61 -6.22
N LEU A 216 -23.90 -9.99 -5.40
CA LEU A 216 -24.02 -9.95 -3.94
C LEU A 216 -25.27 -9.19 -3.47
N ALA A 217 -25.60 -8.06 -4.10
CA ALA A 217 -26.82 -7.29 -3.79
C ALA A 217 -28.10 -8.10 -4.07
N GLN A 218 -28.04 -9.05 -5.01
CA GLN A 218 -29.17 -9.91 -5.39
C GLN A 218 -29.16 -11.27 -4.67
N GLN A 219 -28.18 -11.53 -3.80
CA GLN A 219 -27.96 -12.84 -3.16
C GLN A 219 -27.90 -14.00 -4.16
N GLN A 220 -27.35 -13.72 -5.34
CA GLN A 220 -27.13 -14.74 -6.36
C GLN A 220 -25.83 -15.49 -6.06
N SER A 221 -25.76 -16.76 -6.47
CA SER A 221 -24.57 -17.57 -6.23
C SER A 221 -23.38 -17.13 -7.09
N ALA A 222 -22.16 -17.39 -6.58
CA ALA A 222 -20.89 -17.25 -7.28
C ALA A 222 -20.87 -17.83 -8.71
N ILE A 223 -21.68 -18.86 -8.97
CA ILE A 223 -21.76 -19.53 -10.27
C ILE A 223 -22.31 -18.57 -11.35
N ALA A 224 -23.22 -17.67 -10.99
CA ALA A 224 -23.72 -16.64 -11.90
C ALA A 224 -22.62 -15.64 -12.26
N PHE A 225 -21.77 -15.30 -11.29
CA PHE A 225 -20.60 -14.45 -11.45
C PHE A 225 -19.51 -15.13 -12.30
N ALA A 226 -19.25 -16.44 -12.08
CA ALA A 226 -18.27 -17.24 -12.82
C ALA A 226 -18.47 -17.21 -14.34
N ARG A 227 -19.72 -17.15 -14.81
CA ARG A 227 -20.04 -17.08 -16.24
C ARG A 227 -19.54 -15.78 -16.90
N VAL A 228 -19.54 -14.68 -16.15
CA VAL A 228 -19.04 -13.38 -16.61
C VAL A 228 -17.51 -13.29 -16.43
N ALA A 229 -16.98 -14.02 -15.46
CA ALA A 229 -15.56 -14.05 -15.14
C ALA A 229 -14.70 -14.90 -16.10
N ASN A 230 -15.32 -15.80 -16.87
CA ASN A 230 -14.65 -16.59 -17.89
C ASN A 230 -14.01 -15.69 -18.96
N ASN A 231 -12.69 -15.81 -19.12
CA ASN A 231 -11.83 -15.05 -20.05
C ASN A 231 -11.47 -13.61 -19.65
N LEU A 232 -11.60 -13.22 -18.39
CA LEU A 232 -11.09 -11.92 -17.95
C LEU A 232 -9.56 -11.89 -17.87
N GLU A 233 -8.99 -10.74 -18.19
CA GLU A 233 -7.55 -10.44 -18.13
C GLU A 233 -7.05 -10.41 -16.68
N LEU A 234 -5.74 -10.62 -16.49
CA LEU A 234 -5.09 -10.60 -15.17
C LEU A 234 -5.37 -9.28 -14.43
N ARG A 235 -5.34 -8.14 -15.13
CA ARG A 235 -5.61 -6.83 -14.55
C ARG A 235 -6.95 -6.74 -13.81
N ALA A 236 -8.00 -7.38 -14.34
CA ALA A 236 -9.35 -7.27 -13.78
C ALA A 236 -9.46 -8.03 -12.47
N TRP A 237 -8.76 -9.17 -12.38
CA TRP A 237 -8.66 -9.95 -11.17
C TRP A 237 -7.84 -9.26 -10.09
N VAL A 238 -6.70 -8.67 -10.46
CA VAL A 238 -5.86 -7.88 -9.54
C VAL A 238 -6.64 -6.67 -9.00
N GLU A 239 -7.34 -5.94 -9.88
CA GLU A 239 -8.22 -4.83 -9.48
C GLU A 239 -9.27 -5.28 -8.46
N LEU A 240 -9.97 -6.38 -8.74
CA LEU A 240 -10.99 -6.91 -7.85
C LEU A 240 -10.41 -7.30 -6.49
N ALA A 241 -9.24 -7.95 -6.49
CA ALA A 241 -8.60 -8.41 -5.27
C ALA A 241 -8.25 -7.24 -4.34
N ILE A 242 -7.63 -6.20 -4.90
CA ILE A 242 -7.27 -4.99 -4.16
C ILE A 242 -8.50 -4.26 -3.64
N LEU A 243 -9.53 -4.13 -4.47
CA LEU A 243 -10.76 -3.47 -4.05
C LEU A 243 -11.41 -4.19 -2.85
N LEU A 244 -11.55 -5.52 -2.91
CA LEU A 244 -12.15 -6.29 -1.82
C LEU A 244 -11.31 -6.19 -0.54
N GLN A 245 -10.00 -6.30 -0.68
CA GLN A 245 -9.04 -6.22 0.41
C GLN A 245 -9.11 -4.88 1.15
N TYR A 246 -9.11 -3.77 0.41
CA TYR A 246 -9.18 -2.43 1.00
C TYR A 246 -10.57 -2.09 1.52
N LEU A 247 -11.65 -2.61 0.93
CA LEU A 247 -12.99 -2.50 1.51
C LEU A 247 -13.06 -3.17 2.88
N GLN A 248 -12.58 -4.42 3.00
CA GLN A 248 -12.52 -5.14 4.27
C GLN A 248 -11.68 -4.37 5.31
N ARG A 249 -10.45 -3.97 4.94
CA ARG A 249 -9.55 -3.22 5.83
C ARG A 249 -10.13 -1.89 6.26
N GLY A 250 -10.70 -1.12 5.33
CA GLY A 250 -11.30 0.18 5.63
C GLY A 250 -12.48 0.07 6.60
N LEU A 251 -13.33 -0.96 6.43
CA LEU A 251 -14.45 -1.21 7.33
C LEU A 251 -13.98 -1.61 8.73
N VAL A 252 -13.06 -2.58 8.84
CA VAL A 252 -12.51 -3.02 10.12
C VAL A 252 -11.82 -1.87 10.85
N THR A 253 -10.99 -1.11 10.15
CA THR A 253 -10.31 0.08 10.70
C THR A 253 -11.33 1.09 11.24
N TRP A 254 -12.41 1.33 10.49
CA TRP A 254 -13.47 2.24 10.91
C TRP A 254 -14.24 1.73 12.14
N TYR A 255 -14.49 0.42 12.25
CA TYR A 255 -15.15 -0.19 13.40
C TYR A 255 -14.30 -0.10 14.66
N ASP A 256 -12.99 -0.34 14.55
CA ASP A 256 -12.05 -0.29 15.67
C ASP A 256 -11.89 1.13 16.24
N GLN A 257 -12.07 2.15 15.41
CA GLN A 257 -11.99 3.56 15.81
C GLN A 257 -13.28 4.10 16.47
N GLN A 258 -14.35 3.30 16.61
CA GLN A 258 -15.62 3.75 17.19
C GLN A 258 -15.53 3.93 18.73
N PRO A 259 -15.56 5.17 19.27
CA PRO A 259 -15.30 5.41 20.70
C PRO A 259 -16.45 5.02 21.63
N TYR A 260 -17.68 4.94 21.13
CA TYR A 260 -18.90 4.93 21.95
C TYR A 260 -19.65 3.59 21.98
N ASN A 261 -19.27 2.59 21.18
CA ASN A 261 -19.91 1.27 21.22
C ASN A 261 -18.96 0.14 20.78
N SER A 262 -18.01 -0.20 21.63
CA SER A 262 -17.02 -1.25 21.37
C SER A 262 -17.60 -2.64 21.15
N LYS A 263 -18.81 -2.93 21.67
CA LYS A 263 -19.51 -4.20 21.42
C LYS A 263 -20.08 -4.26 20.01
N PHE A 264 -20.74 -3.18 19.57
CA PHE A 264 -21.27 -3.06 18.22
C PHE A 264 -20.16 -3.04 17.16
N GLY A 265 -19.05 -2.34 17.42
CA GLY A 265 -17.87 -2.39 16.54
C GLY A 265 -17.34 -3.82 16.35
N LYS A 266 -17.19 -4.59 17.44
CA LYS A 266 -16.75 -5.99 17.37
C LYS A 266 -17.70 -6.88 16.58
N GLU A 267 -19.00 -6.77 16.81
CA GLU A 267 -20.02 -7.55 16.07
C GLU A 267 -19.98 -7.25 14.56
N LEU A 268 -19.76 -5.99 14.18
CA LEU A 268 -19.61 -5.60 12.77
C LEU A 268 -18.30 -6.07 12.15
N SER A 269 -17.18 -6.00 12.89
CA SER A 269 -15.90 -6.56 12.43
C SER A 269 -16.02 -8.07 12.17
N TYR A 270 -16.62 -8.84 13.09
CA TYR A 270 -16.84 -10.28 12.86
C TYR A 270 -17.74 -10.56 11.65
N SER A 271 -18.85 -9.84 11.52
CA SER A 271 -19.75 -9.97 10.37
C SER A 271 -19.05 -9.65 9.04
N THR A 272 -18.20 -8.64 9.03
CA THR A 272 -17.40 -8.25 7.87
C THR A 272 -16.39 -9.33 7.50
N LEU A 273 -15.59 -9.81 8.45
CA LEU A 273 -14.61 -10.86 8.20
C LEU A 273 -15.27 -12.13 7.66
N LEU A 274 -16.40 -12.57 8.24
CA LEU A 274 -17.13 -13.76 7.75
C LEU A 274 -17.72 -13.55 6.36
N THR A 275 -18.25 -12.36 6.08
CA THR A 275 -18.82 -12.05 4.76
C THR A 275 -17.74 -12.04 3.68
N PHE A 276 -16.60 -11.39 3.94
CA PHE A 276 -15.49 -11.35 2.99
C PHE A 276 -14.82 -12.71 2.84
N ALA A 277 -14.67 -13.49 3.91
CA ALA A 277 -14.20 -14.87 3.81
C ALA A 277 -15.10 -15.72 2.91
N SER A 278 -16.44 -15.60 3.03
CA SER A 278 -17.39 -16.27 2.14
C SER A 278 -17.22 -15.84 0.68
N ILE A 279 -17.00 -14.53 0.43
CA ILE A 279 -16.75 -14.01 -0.92
C ILE A 279 -15.46 -14.60 -1.50
N TRP A 280 -14.38 -14.63 -0.72
CA TRP A 280 -13.11 -15.22 -1.15
C TRP A 280 -13.23 -16.71 -1.46
N CYS A 281 -13.99 -17.47 -0.65
CA CYS A 281 -14.28 -18.88 -0.91
C CYS A 281 -15.09 -19.07 -2.20
N GLU A 282 -16.06 -18.20 -2.45
CA GLU A 282 -16.84 -18.21 -3.69
C GLU A 282 -15.97 -17.88 -4.91
N LEU A 283 -15.09 -16.89 -4.80
CA LEU A 283 -14.14 -16.53 -5.86
C LEU A 283 -13.12 -17.65 -6.11
N TRP A 284 -12.65 -18.34 -5.08
CA TRP A 284 -11.81 -19.54 -5.22
C TRP A 284 -12.45 -20.58 -6.14
N GLN A 285 -13.72 -20.90 -5.91
CA GLN A 285 -14.44 -21.88 -6.73
C GLN A 285 -14.51 -21.42 -8.19
N VAL A 286 -14.61 -20.11 -8.43
CA VAL A 286 -14.50 -19.54 -9.78
C VAL A 286 -13.09 -19.72 -10.35
N PHE A 287 -12.04 -19.48 -9.58
CA PHE A 287 -10.66 -19.70 -10.03
C PHE A 287 -10.39 -21.16 -10.39
N VAL A 288 -10.75 -22.11 -9.53
CA VAL A 288 -10.60 -23.56 -9.80
C VAL A 288 -11.26 -23.97 -11.13
N VAL A 289 -12.43 -23.41 -11.45
CA VAL A 289 -13.19 -23.76 -12.67
C VAL A 289 -12.67 -23.01 -13.90
N SER A 290 -12.26 -21.75 -13.74
CA SER A 290 -12.00 -20.83 -14.87
C SER A 290 -10.50 -20.73 -15.22
N ARG A 291 -9.63 -20.84 -14.22
CA ARG A 291 -8.16 -20.74 -14.31
C ARG A 291 -7.51 -21.56 -13.17
N PRO A 292 -7.31 -22.88 -13.33
CA PRO A 292 -6.79 -23.76 -12.28
C PRO A 292 -5.47 -23.29 -11.67
N ALA A 293 -4.60 -22.65 -12.45
CA ALA A 293 -3.35 -22.05 -11.98
C ALA A 293 -3.54 -20.90 -10.96
N LEU A 294 -4.70 -20.22 -10.99
CA LEU A 294 -5.06 -19.17 -10.02
C LEU A 294 -5.78 -19.71 -8.79
N ALA A 295 -6.07 -21.02 -8.75
CA ALA A 295 -6.56 -21.63 -7.53
C ALA A 295 -5.44 -21.53 -6.51
N ASP A 296 -4.39 -22.35 -6.56
CA ASP A 296 -3.43 -22.64 -5.46
C ASP A 296 -2.98 -21.56 -4.44
N GLY A 297 -3.10 -20.24 -4.65
CA GLY A 297 -2.63 -19.19 -3.72
C GLY A 297 -3.67 -18.26 -3.08
N VAL A 298 -4.98 -18.39 -3.33
CA VAL A 298 -6.00 -17.56 -2.61
C VAL A 298 -6.04 -17.84 -1.09
N PHE A 299 -5.34 -18.87 -0.62
CA PHE A 299 -5.37 -19.31 0.77
C PHE A 299 -4.06 -19.06 1.55
N SER A 300 -3.04 -18.42 0.98
CA SER A 300 -1.85 -18.09 1.78
C SER A 300 -2.11 -16.97 2.78
N GLY A 301 -3.04 -16.05 2.47
CA GLY A 301 -3.28 -14.86 3.30
C GLY A 301 -4.21 -15.05 4.50
N ASP A 302 -5.19 -15.95 4.44
CA ASP A 302 -6.18 -16.14 5.54
C ASP A 302 -6.26 -17.60 6.06
N ALA A 303 -5.51 -18.54 5.47
CA ALA A 303 -5.81 -19.97 5.61
C ALA A 303 -4.79 -20.81 6.40
N ALA A 304 -4.10 -20.23 7.38
CA ALA A 304 -3.64 -21.06 8.49
C ALA A 304 -4.83 -21.59 9.34
N ASN A 305 -6.02 -20.96 9.26
CA ASN A 305 -7.20 -21.38 10.05
C ASN A 305 -8.46 -21.75 9.24
N LEU A 306 -8.55 -21.49 7.93
CA LEU A 306 -9.78 -21.70 7.14
C LEU A 306 -9.72 -22.84 6.11
N THR A 307 -8.54 -23.41 5.84
CA THR A 307 -8.40 -24.62 5.02
C THR A 307 -9.21 -25.80 5.57
N HIS A 308 -9.51 -25.81 6.88
CA HIS A 308 -10.35 -26.82 7.52
C HIS A 308 -11.86 -26.63 7.33
N LEU A 309 -12.33 -25.47 6.84
CA LEU A 309 -13.76 -25.16 6.69
C LEU A 309 -14.28 -25.30 5.26
N CYS A 310 -13.42 -25.22 4.25
CA CYS A 310 -13.82 -25.40 2.84
C CYS A 310 -13.73 -26.85 2.34
N SER A 311 -13.19 -27.77 3.15
CA SER A 311 -13.06 -29.20 2.82
C SER A 311 -14.16 -30.09 3.41
N THR A 312 -15.30 -29.51 3.82
CA THR A 312 -16.49 -30.24 4.29
C THR A 312 -17.75 -29.78 3.60
#